data_AF-A0A920T9Q1-F1
#
_entry.id   AF-A0A920T9Q1-F1
#
_cell.length_a   1.000
_cell.length_b   1.000
_cell.length_c   1.000
_cell.angle_alpha   90.00
_cell.angle_beta   90.00
_cell.angle_gamma   90.00
#
_symmetry.space_group_name_H-M   'P 1'
#
loop_
_entity.id
_entity.type
_entity.pdbx_description
1 polymer ?
#
loop_
_entity_poly.entity_id
_entity_poly.type
_entity_poly.pdbx_seq_one_letter_code
_entity_poly.pdbx_strand_id
1 'polypeptide(L)'
;MCPKFDVGFTALIEDLETRGLLDETLVVAIGEFGRTPKINPSGGRDHWGSVFSFAMAGAGISPGQVYGASDRQGAYSARDRVTPADLTATIFHLLGIDPSGAFHDPLGRELQLTKGEPIRELLGTRAATDVRVVPGGSLDRVKPFDGRKLNQRGFGKGAVIEAAGFGSRPKGWRAKPLLPADASSGFGAWHVPGSETVRLGFAADRTRGSGTVFLGQELINPRAGGYRAKIRLRGHGPIAKLATAKLEFCRYSSLVKDPSQRQSLVVHELPAEAFQDEKFVTLEFAARLDSAKPGANFSIGRGLGVVVTLSPGRSPRSWLAKRRGSRLPISRWFSRDGRSTKT
;
A
#
# COMPACT_ATOMS: atom_id res chain seq x y z
N MET A 1 -21.59 14.97 8.01
CA MET A 1 -20.55 14.90 6.98
C MET A 1 -19.27 14.40 7.62
N CYS A 2 -18.61 13.44 6.98
CA CYS A 2 -17.43 12.76 7.51
C CYS A 2 -16.21 13.42 6.86
N PRO A 3 -15.53 14.39 7.48
CA PRO A 3 -14.61 15.28 6.76
C PRO A 3 -13.48 14.55 6.02
N LYS A 4 -13.04 13.39 6.55
CA LYS A 4 -12.05 12.54 5.89
C LYS A 4 -12.58 11.79 4.68
N PHE A 5 -13.85 11.38 4.74
CA PHE A 5 -14.53 10.76 3.61
C PHE A 5 -14.73 11.81 2.52
N ASP A 6 -15.26 12.98 2.86
CA ASP A 6 -15.59 14.03 1.90
C ASP A 6 -14.35 14.41 1.07
N VAL A 7 -13.20 14.66 1.72
CA VAL A 7 -11.93 14.94 1.03
C VAL A 7 -11.48 13.79 0.12
N GLY A 8 -11.58 12.54 0.59
CA GLY A 8 -11.15 11.37 -0.19
C GLY A 8 -12.06 11.05 -1.37
N PHE A 9 -13.36 11.23 -1.20
CA PHE A 9 -14.37 11.03 -2.22
C PHE A 9 -14.25 12.08 -3.32
N THR A 10 -14.14 13.37 -2.95
CA THR A 10 -13.91 14.46 -3.92
C THR A 10 -12.65 14.22 -4.74
N ALA A 11 -11.52 13.92 -4.10
CA ALA A 11 -10.26 13.67 -4.80
C ALA A 11 -10.34 12.50 -5.79
N LEU A 12 -11.07 11.42 -5.44
CA LEU A 12 -11.30 10.29 -6.34
C LEU A 12 -12.09 10.71 -7.59
N ILE A 13 -13.18 11.46 -7.40
CA ILE A 13 -14.02 11.91 -8.51
C ILE A 13 -13.24 12.85 -9.43
N GLU A 14 -12.56 13.85 -8.88
CA GLU A 14 -11.72 14.81 -9.65
C GLU A 14 -10.59 14.10 -10.41
N ASP A 15 -9.93 13.12 -9.80
CA ASP A 15 -8.88 12.33 -10.46
C ASP A 15 -9.44 11.49 -11.61
N LEU A 16 -10.63 10.90 -11.47
CA LEU A 16 -11.28 10.13 -12.54
C LEU A 16 -11.73 11.04 -13.69
N GLU A 17 -12.30 12.20 -13.38
CA GLU A 17 -12.75 13.19 -14.35
C GLU A 17 -11.57 13.75 -15.15
N THR A 18 -10.52 14.22 -14.46
CA THR A 18 -9.30 14.78 -15.09
C THR A 18 -8.62 13.78 -16.03
N ARG A 19 -8.77 12.48 -15.76
CA ARG A 19 -8.18 11.40 -16.56
C ARG A 19 -9.12 10.87 -17.64
N GLY A 20 -10.34 11.40 -17.75
CA GLY A 20 -11.36 10.96 -18.70
C GLY A 20 -11.91 9.55 -18.41
N LEU A 21 -11.74 9.05 -17.17
CA LEU A 21 -12.16 7.69 -16.77
C LEU A 21 -13.54 7.67 -16.11
N LEU A 22 -14.05 8.84 -15.69
CA LEU A 22 -15.31 8.93 -14.96
C LEU A 22 -16.50 8.49 -15.83
N ASP A 23 -16.47 8.78 -17.13
CA ASP A 23 -17.55 8.43 -18.07
C ASP A 23 -17.73 6.91 -18.23
N GLU A 24 -16.68 6.12 -17.99
CA GLU A 24 -16.72 4.65 -18.05
C GLU A 24 -16.65 3.96 -16.68
N THR A 25 -16.58 4.73 -15.59
CA THR A 25 -16.45 4.20 -14.22
C THR A 25 -17.64 4.61 -13.37
N LEU A 26 -18.42 3.62 -12.90
CA LEU A 26 -19.46 3.86 -11.90
C LEU A 26 -18.83 3.90 -10.50
N VAL A 27 -18.93 5.04 -9.82
CA VAL A 27 -18.57 5.20 -8.42
C VAL A 27 -19.82 5.20 -7.57
N VAL A 28 -19.91 4.27 -6.60
CA VAL A 28 -21.03 4.18 -5.66
C VAL A 28 -20.49 4.32 -4.23
N ALA A 29 -21.03 5.27 -3.49
CA ALA A 29 -20.77 5.44 -2.06
C ALA A 29 -22.07 5.26 -1.27
N ILE A 30 -22.10 4.30 -0.36
CA ILE A 30 -23.30 3.92 0.38
C ILE A 30 -22.95 3.63 1.84
N GLY A 31 -23.82 4.07 2.75
CA GLY A 31 -23.77 3.65 4.16
C GLY A 31 -24.55 2.35 4.38
N GLU A 32 -24.23 1.61 5.43
CA GLU A 32 -24.94 0.35 5.77
C GLU A 32 -26.32 0.62 6.38
N PHE A 33 -26.41 1.66 7.21
CA PHE A 33 -27.64 2.08 7.90
C PHE A 33 -27.58 3.56 8.25
N GLY A 34 -28.76 4.15 8.43
CA GLY A 34 -28.92 5.48 8.97
C GLY A 34 -28.75 5.49 10.49
N ARG A 35 -29.14 6.62 11.10
CA ARG A 35 -29.07 6.83 12.54
C ARG A 35 -30.39 7.37 13.05
N THR A 36 -30.78 6.94 14.25
CA THR A 36 -32.00 7.47 14.88
C THR A 36 -31.94 8.99 14.95
N PRO A 37 -33.06 9.69 14.72
CA PRO A 37 -33.10 11.15 14.86
C PRO A 37 -32.89 11.59 16.31
N LYS A 38 -33.37 10.77 17.26
CA LYS A 38 -33.23 10.95 18.69
C LYS A 38 -31.87 10.45 19.19
N ILE A 39 -31.26 11.25 20.06
CA ILE A 39 -30.05 10.87 20.80
C ILE A 39 -30.45 9.91 21.93
N ASN A 40 -29.72 8.80 22.04
CA ASN A 40 -29.95 7.80 23.07
C ASN A 40 -29.34 8.25 24.43
N PRO A 41 -29.70 7.60 25.56
CA PRO A 41 -29.19 7.97 26.88
C PRO A 41 -27.66 7.90 27.03
N SER A 42 -26.98 7.17 26.14
CA SER A 42 -25.52 7.06 26.10
C SER A 42 -24.85 8.18 25.29
N GLY A 43 -25.60 9.19 24.82
CA GLY A 43 -25.09 10.33 24.05
C GLY A 43 -24.82 10.02 22.58
N GLY A 44 -25.26 8.86 22.07
CA GLY A 44 -25.11 8.43 20.68
C GLY A 44 -26.42 8.40 19.90
N ARG A 45 -26.38 7.81 18.69
CA ARG A 45 -27.57 7.48 17.88
C ARG A 45 -27.52 6.01 17.49
N ASP A 46 -28.67 5.34 17.59
CA ASP A 46 -28.77 3.90 17.34
C ASP A 46 -28.80 3.59 15.84
N HIS A 47 -28.69 2.31 15.49
CA HIS A 47 -28.83 1.84 14.11
C HIS A 47 -30.26 2.07 13.63
N TRP A 48 -30.38 2.59 12.41
CA TRP A 48 -31.67 2.93 11.85
C TRP A 48 -31.73 2.60 10.36
N GLY A 49 -32.32 1.44 10.04
CA GLY A 49 -32.39 0.95 8.66
C GLY A 49 -33.49 1.59 7.81
N SER A 50 -34.40 2.36 8.41
CA SER A 50 -35.58 2.88 7.71
C SER A 50 -35.24 3.95 6.65
N VAL A 51 -34.13 4.68 6.83
CA VAL A 51 -33.69 5.69 5.87
C VAL A 51 -32.18 5.96 5.99
N PHE A 52 -31.51 6.06 4.84
CA PHE A 52 -30.12 6.49 4.71
C PHE A 52 -29.87 6.93 3.26
N SER A 53 -28.71 7.54 3.02
CA SER A 53 -28.35 8.09 1.71
C SER A 53 -27.24 7.30 1.05
N PHE A 54 -27.22 7.34 -0.28
CA PHE A 54 -26.10 6.92 -1.11
C PHE A 54 -25.78 8.01 -2.13
N ALA A 55 -24.60 7.96 -2.73
CA ALA A 55 -24.17 8.81 -3.82
C ALA A 55 -23.67 7.95 -4.99
N MET A 56 -23.96 8.39 -6.21
CA MET A 56 -23.49 7.77 -7.45
C MET A 56 -22.87 8.84 -8.35
N ALA A 57 -21.83 8.46 -9.09
CA ALA A 57 -21.19 9.32 -10.08
C ALA A 57 -20.59 8.48 -11.22
N GLY A 58 -20.50 9.09 -12.40
CA GLY A 58 -19.92 8.46 -13.59
C GLY A 58 -20.84 7.43 -14.25
N ALA A 59 -20.32 6.81 -15.32
CA ALA A 59 -21.01 5.75 -16.09
C ALA A 59 -22.49 6.03 -16.41
N GLY A 60 -22.80 7.24 -16.91
CA GLY A 60 -24.15 7.60 -17.36
C GLY A 60 -25.10 8.10 -16.27
N ILE A 61 -24.64 8.30 -15.04
CA ILE A 61 -25.40 9.01 -13.99
C ILE A 61 -25.38 10.51 -14.25
N SER A 62 -26.54 11.18 -14.20
CA SER A 62 -26.61 12.64 -14.34
C SER A 62 -25.92 13.35 -13.15
N PRO A 63 -25.12 14.40 -13.37
CA PRO A 63 -24.45 15.11 -12.27
C PRO A 63 -25.41 16.08 -11.54
N GLY A 64 -25.03 16.47 -10.32
CA GLY A 64 -25.65 17.60 -9.60
C GLY A 64 -27.08 17.39 -9.09
N GLN A 65 -27.58 16.16 -9.14
CA GLN A 65 -28.95 15.83 -8.74
C GLN A 65 -29.03 15.33 -7.29
N VAL A 66 -30.16 15.63 -6.64
CA VAL A 66 -30.57 15.06 -5.36
C VAL A 66 -31.94 14.41 -5.58
N TYR A 67 -32.02 13.12 -5.33
CA TYR A 67 -33.23 12.32 -5.58
C TYR A 67 -33.81 11.78 -4.28
N GLY A 68 -35.14 11.86 -4.15
CA GLY A 68 -35.86 11.52 -2.93
C GLY A 68 -35.65 12.49 -1.78
N ALA A 69 -36.38 12.26 -0.69
CA ALA A 69 -36.27 13.04 0.54
C ALA A 69 -36.71 12.20 1.75
N SER A 70 -36.05 12.39 2.89
CA SER A 70 -36.56 11.92 4.17
C SER A 70 -37.65 12.85 4.71
N ASP A 71 -38.39 12.40 5.71
CA ASP A 71 -39.24 13.28 6.52
C ASP A 71 -38.44 14.38 7.24
N ARG A 72 -39.15 15.32 7.86
CA ARG A 72 -38.57 16.44 8.59
C ARG A 72 -37.63 16.02 9.73
N GLN A 73 -37.79 14.80 10.26
CA GLN A 73 -36.97 14.28 11.35
C GLN A 73 -35.76 13.51 10.83
N GLY A 74 -35.74 13.12 9.55
CA GLY A 74 -34.75 12.19 9.00
C GLY A 74 -34.98 10.75 9.46
N ALA A 75 -36.22 10.38 9.81
CA ALA A 75 -36.56 9.06 10.36
C ALA A 75 -37.09 8.11 9.28
N TYR A 76 -37.86 8.60 8.32
CA TYR A 76 -38.42 7.76 7.26
C TYR A 76 -38.27 8.43 5.90
N SER A 77 -38.41 7.66 4.83
CA SER A 77 -38.55 8.24 3.48
C SER A 77 -39.90 8.95 3.37
N ALA A 78 -39.89 10.19 2.88
CA ALA A 78 -41.09 10.99 2.64
C ALA A 78 -41.43 11.09 1.15
N ARG A 79 -40.43 11.06 0.27
CA ARG A 79 -40.60 11.20 -1.17
C ARG A 79 -39.60 10.33 -1.93
N ASP A 80 -40.05 9.75 -3.04
CA ASP A 80 -39.26 8.95 -4.00
C ASP A 80 -38.34 7.94 -3.30
N ARG A 81 -38.97 7.04 -2.53
CA ARG A 81 -38.27 6.00 -1.79
C ARG A 81 -37.52 5.08 -2.75
N VAL A 82 -36.22 4.98 -2.56
CA VAL A 82 -35.34 4.01 -3.22
C VAL A 82 -35.05 2.85 -2.28
N THR A 83 -35.13 1.62 -2.77
CA THR A 83 -34.72 0.43 -2.05
C THR A 83 -33.31 -0.03 -2.46
N PRO A 84 -32.62 -0.86 -1.64
CA PRO A 84 -31.36 -1.47 -2.06
C PRO A 84 -31.49 -2.32 -3.34
N ALA A 85 -32.67 -2.87 -3.61
CA ALA A 85 -32.95 -3.64 -4.80
C ALA A 85 -32.97 -2.74 -6.06
N ASP A 86 -33.52 -1.52 -5.95
CA ASP A 86 -33.54 -0.54 -7.05
C ASP A 86 -32.12 -0.02 -7.36
N LEU A 87 -31.31 0.21 -6.32
CA LEU A 87 -29.89 0.54 -6.50
C LEU A 87 -29.15 -0.59 -7.22
N THR A 88 -29.38 -1.84 -6.81
CA THR A 88 -28.77 -3.02 -7.44
C THR A 88 -29.20 -3.13 -8.92
N ALA A 89 -30.49 -2.92 -9.19
CA ALA A 89 -31.03 -2.92 -10.56
C ALA A 89 -30.39 -1.82 -11.42
N THR A 90 -30.21 -0.62 -10.86
CA THR A 90 -29.54 0.50 -11.53
C THR A 90 -28.09 0.16 -11.88
N ILE A 91 -27.35 -0.47 -10.96
CA ILE A 91 -25.96 -0.90 -11.21
C ILE A 91 -25.91 -1.95 -12.33
N PHE A 92 -26.78 -2.97 -12.30
CA PHE A 92 -26.83 -3.98 -13.36
C PHE A 92 -27.20 -3.38 -14.71
N HIS A 93 -28.18 -2.48 -14.75
CA HIS A 93 -28.56 -1.76 -15.95
C HIS A 93 -27.37 -1.02 -16.58
N LEU A 94 -26.59 -0.28 -15.78
CA LEU A 94 -25.40 0.44 -16.24
C LEU A 94 -24.26 -0.48 -16.71
N LEU A 95 -24.19 -1.71 -16.18
CA LEU A 95 -23.25 -2.74 -16.63
C LEU A 95 -23.72 -3.47 -17.91
N GLY A 96 -24.93 -3.21 -18.39
CA GLY A 96 -25.54 -3.93 -19.51
C GLY A 96 -26.03 -5.34 -19.14
N ILE A 97 -26.24 -5.60 -17.84
CA ILE A 97 -26.82 -6.84 -17.33
C ILE A 97 -28.32 -6.60 -17.15
N ASP A 98 -29.15 -7.49 -17.69
CA ASP A 98 -30.60 -7.43 -17.49
C ASP A 98 -30.94 -7.61 -16.00
N PRO A 99 -31.49 -6.59 -15.32
CA PRO A 99 -31.82 -6.68 -13.89
C PRO A 99 -32.91 -7.72 -13.59
N SER A 100 -33.75 -8.07 -14.58
CA SER A 100 -34.80 -9.08 -14.45
C SER A 100 -34.27 -10.52 -14.56
N GLY A 101 -32.98 -10.68 -14.88
CA GLY A 101 -32.33 -11.96 -15.02
C GLY A 101 -32.25 -12.76 -13.71
N ALA A 102 -31.93 -14.05 -13.87
CA ALA A 102 -31.77 -14.98 -12.76
C ALA A 102 -30.47 -15.78 -12.88
N PHE A 103 -29.99 -16.28 -11.75
CA PHE A 103 -28.86 -17.20 -11.66
C PHE A 103 -29.26 -18.41 -10.81
N HIS A 104 -28.52 -19.51 -10.97
CA HIS A 104 -28.75 -20.73 -10.19
C HIS A 104 -27.73 -20.84 -9.07
N ASP A 105 -28.18 -21.20 -7.86
CA ASP A 105 -27.28 -21.54 -6.76
C ASP A 105 -26.66 -22.94 -6.95
N PRO A 106 -25.71 -23.37 -6.09
CA PRO A 106 -25.10 -24.70 -6.21
C PRO A 106 -26.06 -25.90 -6.07
N LEU A 107 -27.29 -25.66 -5.58
CA LEU A 107 -28.35 -26.66 -5.49
C LEU A 107 -29.30 -26.62 -6.70
N GLY A 108 -29.02 -25.78 -7.69
CA GLY A 108 -29.85 -25.60 -8.88
C GLY A 108 -31.12 -24.80 -8.62
N ARG A 109 -31.21 -24.03 -7.53
CA ARG A 109 -32.35 -23.13 -7.31
C ARG A 109 -32.16 -21.84 -8.08
N GLU A 110 -33.16 -21.49 -8.88
CA GLU A 110 -33.20 -20.21 -9.58
C GLU A 110 -33.43 -19.05 -8.59
N LEU A 111 -32.58 -18.04 -8.66
CA LEU A 111 -32.62 -16.83 -7.84
C LEU A 111 -32.55 -15.61 -8.76
N GLN A 112 -33.51 -14.71 -8.62
CA GLN A 112 -33.47 -13.43 -9.33
C GLN A 112 -32.27 -12.58 -8.87
N LEU A 113 -31.68 -11.85 -9.82
CA LEU A 113 -30.57 -10.93 -9.54
C LEU A 113 -30.99 -9.80 -8.61
N THR A 114 -32.18 -9.24 -8.82
CA THR A 114 -32.81 -8.24 -7.95
C THR A 114 -34.32 -8.25 -8.15
N LYS A 115 -35.06 -7.65 -7.20
CA LYS A 115 -36.51 -7.44 -7.28
C LYS A 115 -36.88 -5.96 -7.49
N GLY A 116 -35.88 -5.09 -7.61
CA GLY A 116 -36.06 -3.66 -7.79
C GLY A 116 -35.96 -3.27 -9.26
N GLU A 117 -36.28 -2.01 -9.53
CA GLU A 117 -36.25 -1.45 -10.87
C GLU A 117 -35.13 -0.40 -10.97
N PRO A 118 -34.48 -0.24 -12.15
CA PRO A 118 -33.51 0.83 -12.35
C PRO A 118 -34.14 2.20 -12.08
N ILE A 119 -33.43 3.06 -11.33
CA ILE A 119 -33.87 4.42 -11.00
C ILE A 119 -33.56 5.31 -12.21
N ARG A 120 -34.46 5.33 -13.18
CA ARG A 120 -34.25 5.96 -14.49
C ARG A 120 -34.06 7.47 -14.40
N GLU A 121 -34.62 8.10 -13.38
CA GLU A 121 -34.48 9.52 -13.07
C GLU A 121 -33.04 9.91 -12.76
N LEU A 122 -32.22 8.95 -12.29
CA LEU A 122 -30.80 9.20 -12.05
C LEU A 122 -29.96 9.16 -13.33
N LEU A 123 -30.48 8.61 -14.42
CA LEU A 123 -29.73 8.40 -15.65
C LEU A 123 -29.66 9.66 -16.51
N GLY A 124 -28.59 9.78 -17.29
CA GLY A 124 -28.41 10.82 -18.30
C GLY A 124 -29.23 10.57 -19.56
N THR A 125 -29.33 11.58 -20.41
CA THR A 125 -30.02 11.52 -21.72
C THR A 125 -29.14 10.99 -22.85
N ARG A 126 -27.91 10.54 -22.56
CA ARG A 126 -26.95 9.98 -23.52
C ARG A 126 -26.39 8.67 -22.98
N ALA A 127 -25.96 7.77 -23.87
CA ALA A 127 -25.24 6.57 -23.47
C ALA A 127 -23.99 6.94 -22.67
N ALA A 128 -23.65 6.16 -21.64
CA ALA A 128 -22.45 6.38 -20.81
C ALA A 128 -21.18 6.41 -21.68
N THR A 129 -21.13 5.59 -22.73
CA THR A 129 -20.19 5.72 -23.84
C THR A 129 -20.60 4.84 -25.04
N ASP A 130 -20.41 5.35 -26.27
CA ASP A 130 -20.53 4.60 -27.53
C ASP A 130 -19.16 4.04 -28.00
N VAL A 131 -18.08 4.36 -27.29
CA VAL A 131 -16.69 4.03 -27.62
C VAL A 131 -16.01 3.48 -26.36
N ARG A 132 -15.83 2.16 -26.31
CA ARG A 132 -15.01 1.54 -25.25
C ARG A 132 -13.53 1.86 -25.52
N VAL A 133 -12.88 2.52 -24.57
CA VAL A 133 -11.43 2.73 -24.63
C VAL A 133 -10.76 1.39 -24.37
N VAL A 134 -9.73 1.04 -25.16
CA VAL A 134 -8.91 -0.13 -24.85
C VAL A 134 -8.20 0.15 -23.52
N PRO A 135 -8.30 -0.73 -22.50
CA PRO A 135 -7.73 -0.50 -21.18
C PRO A 135 -6.25 -0.06 -21.28
N GLY A 136 -5.96 1.21 -20.94
CA GLY A 136 -4.61 1.77 -20.96
C GLY A 136 -3.79 1.49 -19.70
N GLY A 137 -4.40 0.84 -18.70
CA GLY A 137 -3.71 0.39 -17.49
C GLY A 137 -2.84 -0.83 -17.79
N SER A 138 -1.58 -0.82 -17.32
CA SER A 138 -0.76 -2.04 -17.33
C SER A 138 -1.40 -3.08 -16.40
N LEU A 139 -1.95 -4.15 -17.00
CA LEU A 139 -2.49 -5.31 -16.28
C LEU A 139 -1.43 -5.96 -15.39
N ASP A 140 -0.15 -5.80 -15.71
CA ASP A 140 0.99 -6.26 -14.89
C ASP A 140 1.00 -5.64 -13.48
N ARG A 141 0.32 -4.51 -13.29
CA ARG A 141 0.16 -3.85 -11.97
C ARG A 141 -1.00 -4.41 -11.16
N VAL A 142 -1.95 -5.06 -11.80
CA VAL A 142 -3.09 -5.72 -11.15
C VAL A 142 -2.68 -7.16 -10.88
N LYS A 143 -2.30 -7.46 -9.63
CA LYS A 143 -1.99 -8.84 -9.24
C LYS A 143 -3.20 -9.74 -9.56
N PRO A 144 -2.98 -10.96 -10.09
CA PRO A 144 -4.06 -11.92 -10.31
C PRO A 144 -4.92 -12.08 -9.06
N PHE A 145 -6.23 -12.14 -9.24
CA PHE A 145 -7.17 -12.35 -8.14
C PHE A 145 -6.81 -13.65 -7.38
N ASP A 146 -6.48 -13.52 -6.10
CA ASP A 146 -6.19 -14.65 -5.22
C ASP A 146 -7.31 -14.83 -4.19
N GLY A 147 -8.33 -15.62 -4.56
CA GLY A 147 -9.47 -15.93 -3.70
C GLY A 147 -9.11 -16.64 -2.38
N ARG A 148 -7.88 -17.17 -2.24
CA ARG A 148 -7.41 -17.77 -0.98
C ARG A 148 -7.26 -16.73 0.13
N LYS A 149 -7.01 -15.45 -0.21
CA LYS A 149 -6.85 -14.35 0.76
C LYS A 149 -8.19 -13.86 1.35
N LEU A 150 -9.28 -13.98 0.59
CA LEU A 150 -10.64 -13.61 1.03
C LEU A 150 -11.31 -14.72 1.85
N ASN A 151 -11.02 -15.99 1.53
CA ASN A 151 -11.70 -17.15 2.12
C ASN A 151 -10.85 -17.94 3.13
N GLN A 152 -9.71 -17.42 3.59
CA GLN A 152 -8.90 -18.05 4.63
C GLN A 152 -9.60 -17.94 6.01
N ARG A 153 -10.41 -18.94 6.34
CA ARG A 153 -11.06 -19.09 7.65
C ARG A 153 -10.26 -19.99 8.61
N GLY A 154 -9.51 -20.94 8.06
CA GLY A 154 -8.56 -21.77 8.79
C GLY A 154 -7.16 -21.20 8.64
N PHE A 155 -6.66 -20.50 9.66
CA PHE A 155 -5.29 -19.97 9.73
C PHE A 155 -4.25 -21.09 9.91
N GLY A 156 -4.26 -22.08 9.01
CA GLY A 156 -3.31 -23.18 9.00
C GLY A 156 -1.87 -22.69 8.79
N LYS A 157 -0.90 -23.45 9.32
CA LYS A 157 0.55 -23.20 9.17
C LYS A 157 0.88 -22.92 7.70
N GLY A 158 1.38 -21.71 7.40
CA GLY A 158 2.05 -21.43 6.12
C GLY A 158 1.52 -20.28 5.25
N ALA A 159 0.62 -19.41 5.74
CA ALA A 159 0.25 -18.21 4.97
C ALA A 159 1.45 -17.26 4.80
N VAL A 160 1.89 -17.05 3.55
CA VAL A 160 2.98 -16.12 3.23
C VAL A 160 2.40 -14.71 3.18
N ILE A 161 2.77 -13.87 4.16
CA ILE A 161 2.50 -12.44 4.13
C ILE A 161 3.54 -11.82 3.18
N GLU A 162 3.08 -11.35 2.02
CA GLU A 162 3.93 -10.63 1.06
C GLU A 162 4.20 -9.21 1.55
N ALA A 163 5.42 -8.73 1.34
CA ALA A 163 5.74 -7.32 1.55
C ALA A 163 4.88 -6.44 0.63
N ALA A 164 4.52 -5.25 1.12
CA ALA A 164 3.91 -4.23 0.27
C ALA A 164 4.85 -3.94 -0.91
N GLY A 165 4.35 -4.02 -2.15
CA GLY A 165 5.07 -3.49 -3.30
C GLY A 165 5.26 -1.98 -3.19
N PHE A 166 5.95 -1.38 -4.16
CA PHE A 166 6.10 0.08 -4.24
C PHE A 166 4.73 0.75 -4.38
N GLY A 167 4.23 1.31 -3.29
CA GLY A 167 3.12 2.25 -3.36
C GLY A 167 3.59 3.51 -4.08
N SER A 168 2.74 4.09 -4.92
CA SER A 168 2.92 5.44 -5.50
C SER A 168 3.04 6.56 -4.47
N ARG A 169 2.83 6.26 -3.18
CA ARG A 169 3.13 7.14 -2.05
C ARG A 169 4.40 6.64 -1.35
N PRO A 170 5.23 7.53 -0.78
CA PRO A 170 6.43 7.17 -0.01
C PRO A 170 6.23 6.17 1.13
N LYS A 171 5.01 5.68 1.40
CA LYS A 171 4.61 4.78 2.48
C LYS A 171 5.34 3.43 2.52
N GLY A 172 6.04 3.00 1.48
CA GLY A 172 6.71 1.69 1.46
C GLY A 172 7.97 1.62 2.33
N TRP A 173 8.84 2.62 2.26
CA TRP A 173 10.13 2.62 2.93
C TRP A 173 10.34 3.91 3.73
N ARG A 174 10.96 3.79 4.90
CA ARG A 174 11.34 4.90 5.76
C ARG A 174 12.83 4.79 6.04
N ALA A 175 13.58 5.88 5.88
CA ALA A 175 15.01 5.85 6.18
C ALA A 175 15.43 7.04 7.03
N LYS A 176 16.45 6.85 7.86
CA LYS A 176 17.03 7.90 8.70
C LYS A 176 18.52 7.65 8.96
N PRO A 177 19.44 8.54 8.55
CA PRO A 177 19.19 9.66 7.65
C PRO A 177 18.89 9.16 6.23
N LEU A 178 17.93 9.81 5.57
CA LEU A 178 17.73 9.70 4.12
C LEU A 178 18.57 10.80 3.46
N LEU A 179 19.55 10.39 2.65
CA LEU A 179 20.41 11.29 1.90
C LEU A 179 19.79 11.61 0.52
N PRO A 180 20.03 12.83 -0.01
CA PRO A 180 19.76 13.16 -1.40
C PRO A 180 20.46 12.21 -2.39
N ALA A 181 19.89 12.06 -3.59
CA ALA A 181 20.45 11.17 -4.61
C ALA A 181 21.84 11.60 -5.12
N ASP A 182 22.16 12.88 -5.02
CA ASP A 182 23.42 13.54 -5.41
C ASP A 182 24.40 13.73 -4.24
N ALA A 183 24.10 13.17 -3.07
CA ALA A 183 24.96 13.30 -1.91
C ALA A 183 26.37 12.73 -2.18
N SER A 184 27.37 13.60 -2.18
CA SER A 184 28.79 13.24 -2.40
C SER A 184 29.51 12.82 -1.11
N SER A 185 28.89 12.99 0.06
CA SER A 185 29.48 12.60 1.34
C SER A 185 28.40 12.23 2.37
N GLY A 186 28.77 11.40 3.34
CA GLY A 186 27.91 11.02 4.46
C GLY A 186 27.75 9.51 4.63
N PHE A 187 27.04 9.13 5.69
CA PHE A 187 26.64 7.76 5.97
C PHE A 187 25.12 7.72 6.16
N GLY A 188 24.41 7.05 5.26
CA GLY A 188 22.95 7.13 5.22
C GLY A 188 22.32 6.22 4.17
N ALA A 189 21.04 6.42 3.93
CA ALA A 189 20.28 5.68 2.93
C ALA A 189 19.96 6.57 1.74
N TRP A 190 19.90 6.03 0.53
CA TRP A 190 19.37 6.76 -0.62
C TRP A 190 18.73 5.83 -1.62
N HIS A 191 17.76 6.37 -2.35
CA HIS A 191 17.09 5.66 -3.44
C HIS A 191 17.97 5.69 -4.69
N VAL A 192 18.04 4.58 -5.42
CA VAL A 192 18.69 4.56 -6.74
C VAL A 192 17.65 4.98 -7.78
N PRO A 193 17.82 6.11 -8.50
CA PRO A 193 16.86 6.54 -9.51
C PRO A 193 16.59 5.44 -10.54
N GLY A 194 15.31 5.21 -10.86
CA GLY A 194 14.89 4.19 -11.82
C GLY A 194 15.05 2.73 -11.36
N SER A 195 15.33 2.47 -10.07
CA SER A 195 15.49 1.12 -9.53
C SER A 195 14.68 0.92 -8.24
N GLU A 196 14.28 -0.32 -7.99
CA GLU A 196 13.68 -0.78 -6.72
C GLU A 196 14.71 -0.91 -5.57
N THR A 197 15.96 -0.54 -5.81
CA THR A 197 17.07 -0.74 -4.86
C THR A 197 17.26 0.48 -3.97
N VAL A 198 17.26 0.28 -2.65
CA VAL A 198 17.74 1.25 -1.67
C VAL A 198 19.18 0.91 -1.30
N ARG A 199 20.06 1.91 -1.33
CA ARG A 199 21.45 1.77 -0.87
C ARG A 199 21.58 2.28 0.56
N LEU A 200 22.38 1.58 1.37
CA LEU A 200 22.72 1.93 2.75
C LEU A 200 24.23 1.91 2.89
N GLY A 201 24.82 2.94 3.46
CA GLY A 201 26.26 2.97 3.75
C GLY A 201 26.91 4.32 3.48
N PHE A 202 28.18 4.29 3.08
CA PHE A 202 28.97 5.48 2.76
C PHE A 202 28.68 5.96 1.34
N ALA A 203 28.55 7.27 1.16
CA ALA A 203 28.58 7.89 -0.17
C ALA A 203 29.98 7.71 -0.82
N ALA A 204 30.02 7.67 -2.16
CA ALA A 204 31.13 7.15 -2.96
C ALA A 204 32.53 7.75 -2.66
N ASP A 205 32.61 9.01 -2.20
CA ASP A 205 33.88 9.74 -2.14
C ASP A 205 34.51 9.93 -0.76
N ARG A 206 33.92 9.46 0.35
CA ARG A 206 34.53 9.63 1.70
C ARG A 206 34.30 8.46 2.66
N THR A 207 35.40 8.04 3.30
CA THR A 207 35.46 6.99 4.36
C THR A 207 35.17 7.50 5.77
N ARG A 208 34.69 8.75 5.93
CA ARG A 208 34.38 9.34 7.25
C ARG A 208 32.89 9.66 7.32
N GLY A 209 32.17 8.80 8.02
CA GLY A 209 30.80 9.02 8.43
C GLY A 209 30.63 8.52 9.85
N SER A 210 29.88 9.26 10.67
CA SER A 210 29.47 8.88 12.01
C SER A 210 27.95 8.77 12.06
N GLY A 211 27.42 8.05 13.05
CA GLY A 211 25.98 7.86 13.22
C GLY A 211 25.50 6.49 12.73
N THR A 212 24.20 6.22 12.86
CA THR A 212 23.58 4.95 12.47
C THR A 212 22.53 5.23 11.42
N VAL A 213 22.47 4.40 10.37
CA VAL A 213 21.40 4.46 9.39
C VAL A 213 20.38 3.37 9.66
N PHE A 214 19.11 3.76 9.57
CA PHE A 214 17.95 2.89 9.70
C PHE A 214 17.17 2.88 8.39
N LEU A 215 16.76 1.71 7.94
CA LEU A 215 15.83 1.51 6.82
C LEU A 215 14.70 0.60 7.29
N GLY A 216 13.51 1.17 7.44
CA GLY A 216 12.30 0.47 7.87
C GLY A 216 11.30 0.26 6.75
N GLN A 217 10.66 -0.91 6.77
CA GLN A 217 9.46 -1.22 6.00
C GLN A 217 8.35 -1.61 6.97
N GLU A 218 7.14 -1.11 6.75
CA GLU A 218 5.97 -1.48 7.52
C GLU A 218 5.34 -2.78 6.99
N LEU A 219 4.85 -3.62 7.90
CA LEU A 219 4.00 -4.77 7.56
C LEU A 219 2.55 -4.33 7.39
N ILE A 220 1.90 -4.73 6.31
CA ILE A 220 0.47 -4.44 6.08
C ILE A 220 -0.38 -5.44 6.86
N ASN A 221 -1.36 -4.92 7.62
CA ASN A 221 -2.35 -5.69 8.35
C ASN A 221 -1.76 -6.84 9.20
N PRO A 222 -0.75 -6.56 10.05
CA PRO A 222 -0.10 -7.61 10.81
C PRO A 222 -1.05 -8.14 11.91
N ARG A 223 -0.98 -9.45 12.18
CA ARG A 223 -1.78 -10.18 13.18
C ARG A 223 -0.90 -10.96 14.17
N ALA A 224 -1.43 -11.38 15.30
CA ALA A 224 -0.69 -12.29 16.18
C ALA A 224 -0.27 -13.57 15.43
N GLY A 225 0.99 -14.00 15.52
CA GLY A 225 1.43 -15.22 14.87
C GLY A 225 2.93 -15.35 14.63
N GLY A 226 3.31 -16.45 13.98
CA GLY A 226 4.66 -16.67 13.50
C GLY A 226 4.86 -16.01 12.14
N TYR A 227 5.91 -15.21 12.03
CA TYR A 227 6.35 -14.52 10.84
C TYR A 227 7.64 -15.15 10.35
N ARG A 228 7.76 -15.29 9.03
CA ARG A 228 9.03 -15.55 8.37
C ARG A 228 9.25 -14.45 7.35
N ALA A 229 10.41 -13.82 7.39
CA ALA A 229 10.82 -12.84 6.41
C ALA A 229 12.04 -13.36 5.66
N LYS A 230 12.11 -13.04 4.37
CA LYS A 230 13.29 -13.29 3.53
C LYS A 230 13.80 -11.94 3.06
N ILE A 231 15.08 -11.67 3.28
CA ILE A 231 15.75 -10.48 2.77
C ILE A 231 16.82 -10.92 1.78
N ARG A 232 16.92 -10.21 0.66
CA ARG A 232 17.99 -10.38 -0.31
C ARG A 232 18.87 -9.15 -0.27
N LEU A 233 20.16 -9.33 0.02
CA LEU A 233 21.09 -8.23 0.21
C LEU A 233 22.40 -8.50 -0.51
N ARG A 234 23.10 -7.43 -0.89
CA ARG A 234 24.39 -7.47 -1.58
C ARG A 234 25.26 -6.33 -1.06
N GLY A 235 26.44 -6.65 -0.53
CA GLY A 235 27.45 -5.67 -0.17
C GLY A 235 28.30 -5.25 -1.37
N HIS A 236 28.81 -4.01 -1.36
CA HIS A 236 29.87 -3.57 -2.28
C HIS A 236 30.98 -2.90 -1.47
N GLY A 237 32.23 -3.16 -1.82
CA GLY A 237 33.39 -2.64 -1.09
C GLY A 237 33.58 -3.27 0.31
N PRO A 238 34.46 -2.71 1.16
CA PRO A 238 34.87 -3.33 2.42
C PRO A 238 33.86 -3.14 3.57
N ILE A 239 32.55 -3.08 3.28
CA ILE A 239 31.49 -2.78 4.27
C ILE A 239 31.56 -3.72 5.48
N ALA A 240 31.85 -5.01 5.27
CA ALA A 240 32.04 -6.00 6.34
C ALA A 240 33.12 -5.61 7.38
N LYS A 241 34.12 -4.80 6.98
CA LYS A 241 35.20 -4.31 7.86
C LYS A 241 34.89 -2.94 8.47
N LEU A 242 33.84 -2.27 7.99
CA LEU A 242 33.56 -0.86 8.25
C LEU A 242 32.21 -0.63 8.92
N ALA A 243 31.37 -1.65 9.08
CA ALA A 243 30.06 -1.50 9.70
C ALA A 243 29.54 -2.81 10.32
N THR A 244 28.74 -2.68 11.37
CA THR A 244 27.86 -3.74 11.87
C THR A 244 26.47 -3.55 11.29
N ALA A 245 25.80 -4.67 11.00
CA ALA A 245 24.47 -4.65 10.39
C ALA A 245 23.52 -5.57 11.17
N LYS A 246 22.32 -5.08 11.43
CA LYS A 246 21.25 -5.78 12.15
C LYS A 246 19.96 -5.72 11.36
N LEU A 247 19.15 -6.76 11.52
CA LEU A 247 17.82 -6.86 10.97
C LEU A 247 16.84 -7.15 12.08
N GLU A 248 15.80 -6.34 12.18
CA GLU A 248 14.94 -6.34 13.34
C GLU A 248 13.48 -6.41 12.94
N PHE A 249 12.76 -7.38 13.50
CA PHE A 249 11.32 -7.21 13.65
C PHE A 249 11.09 -6.21 14.77
N CYS A 250 10.29 -5.19 14.51
CA CYS A 250 10.08 -4.12 15.46
C CYS A 250 8.62 -3.68 15.54
N ARG A 251 8.30 -2.98 16.62
CA ARG A 251 7.11 -2.17 16.77
C ARG A 251 7.50 -0.70 16.71
N TYR A 252 6.84 0.07 15.84
CA TYR A 252 7.10 1.51 15.78
C TYR A 252 6.54 2.22 17.01
N SER A 253 7.25 3.23 17.51
CA SER A 253 6.85 3.97 18.71
C SER A 253 5.78 5.04 18.44
N SER A 254 5.57 5.43 17.18
CA SER A 254 4.63 6.50 16.80
C SER A 254 3.96 6.28 15.44
N LEU A 255 2.92 7.05 15.18
CA LEU A 255 2.17 7.08 13.90
C LEU A 255 3.04 7.46 12.70
N VAL A 256 4.12 8.21 12.94
CA VAL A 256 5.08 8.62 11.89
C VAL A 256 5.92 7.43 11.40
N LYS A 257 6.04 6.39 12.23
CA LYS A 257 6.81 5.16 11.94
C LYS A 257 8.26 5.47 11.60
N ASP A 258 8.87 6.33 12.42
CA ASP A 258 10.29 6.63 12.35
C ASP A 258 11.09 5.36 12.70
N PRO A 259 11.91 4.82 11.78
CA PRO A 259 12.64 3.59 12.01
C PRO A 259 13.70 3.73 13.11
N SER A 260 14.14 4.95 13.47
CA SER A 260 15.03 5.13 14.62
C SER A 260 14.29 5.10 15.97
N GLN A 261 12.96 5.20 15.97
CA GLN A 261 12.11 5.24 17.16
C GLN A 261 11.21 4.00 17.18
N ARG A 262 11.76 2.88 17.67
CA ARG A 262 11.11 1.58 17.66
C ARG A 262 11.43 0.78 18.92
N GLN A 263 10.57 -0.19 19.22
CA GLN A 263 10.87 -1.30 20.11
C GLN A 263 11.30 -2.50 19.26
N SER A 264 12.53 -2.96 19.42
CA SER A 264 13.01 -4.20 18.79
C SER A 264 12.35 -5.40 19.47
N LEU A 265 11.80 -6.31 18.66
CA LEU A 265 11.10 -7.51 19.14
C LEU A 265 11.97 -8.74 18.92
N VAL A 266 12.55 -8.87 17.72
CA VAL A 266 13.52 -9.90 17.38
C VAL A 266 14.64 -9.22 16.60
N VAL A 267 15.89 -9.51 16.97
CA VAL A 267 17.09 -8.96 16.36
C VAL A 267 17.92 -10.09 15.79
N HIS A 268 18.26 -9.99 14.51
CA HIS A 268 19.23 -10.85 13.84
C HIS A 268 20.42 -10.00 13.43
N GLU A 269 21.61 -10.40 13.85
CA GLU A 269 22.84 -9.82 13.32
C GLU A 269 23.10 -10.38 11.93
N LEU A 270 23.43 -9.52 10.98
CA LEU A 270 23.72 -9.94 9.61
C LEU A 270 25.19 -10.37 9.52
N PRO A 271 25.47 -11.58 9.00
CA PRO A 271 26.84 -12.08 8.91
C PRO A 271 27.70 -11.19 8.03
N ALA A 272 28.97 -11.02 8.41
CA ALA A 272 29.93 -10.20 7.68
C ALA A 272 30.15 -10.73 6.24
N GLU A 273 30.03 -12.04 6.07
CA GLU A 273 30.10 -12.79 4.82
C GLU A 273 28.99 -12.37 3.85
N ALA A 274 27.83 -11.94 4.36
CA ALA A 274 26.72 -11.49 3.53
C ALA A 274 27.02 -10.19 2.76
N PHE A 275 28.13 -9.53 3.11
CA PHE A 275 28.64 -8.33 2.46
C PHE A 275 29.91 -8.58 1.63
N GLN A 276 30.32 -9.83 1.46
CA GLN A 276 31.49 -10.23 0.65
C GLN A 276 31.08 -10.56 -0.80
N ASP A 277 32.04 -10.48 -1.72
CA ASP A 277 31.96 -10.98 -3.11
C ASP A 277 30.96 -10.35 -4.08
N GLU A 278 30.35 -9.21 -3.74
CA GLU A 278 29.39 -8.48 -4.60
C GLU A 278 28.23 -9.34 -5.15
N LYS A 279 27.97 -10.48 -4.52
CA LYS A 279 26.87 -11.39 -4.84
C LYS A 279 25.71 -11.14 -3.91
N PHE A 280 24.49 -11.40 -4.41
CA PHE A 280 23.32 -11.37 -3.56
C PHE A 280 23.27 -12.60 -2.66
N VAL A 281 23.06 -12.37 -1.37
CA VAL A 281 22.76 -13.39 -0.38
C VAL A 281 21.31 -13.25 0.05
N THR A 282 20.61 -14.37 0.18
CA THR A 282 19.25 -14.43 0.73
C THR A 282 19.32 -14.95 2.15
N LEU A 283 18.77 -14.20 3.09
CA LEU A 283 18.67 -14.60 4.49
C LEU A 283 17.21 -14.77 4.87
N GLU A 284 16.90 -15.89 5.53
CA GLU A 284 15.59 -16.14 6.12
C GLU A 284 15.67 -15.97 7.63
N PHE A 285 14.66 -15.33 8.20
CA PHE A 285 14.56 -15.15 9.64
C PHE A 285 13.11 -15.25 10.07
N ALA A 286 12.89 -15.73 11.29
CA ALA A 286 11.56 -15.99 11.81
C ALA A 286 11.38 -15.32 13.17
N ALA A 287 10.18 -14.82 13.42
CA ALA A 287 9.79 -14.22 14.69
C ALA A 287 8.38 -14.65 15.05
N ARG A 288 8.12 -14.87 16.34
CA ARG A 288 6.75 -14.99 16.84
C ARG A 288 6.36 -13.65 17.45
N LEU A 289 5.30 -13.05 16.92
CA LEU A 289 4.78 -11.77 17.40
C LEU A 289 3.43 -12.03 18.05
N ASP A 290 3.41 -12.03 19.38
CA ASP A 290 2.18 -12.24 20.13
C ASP A 290 1.37 -10.95 20.22
N SER A 291 0.04 -11.09 20.17
CA SER A 291 -0.89 -10.02 20.57
C SER A 291 -1.69 -10.48 21.79
N ALA A 292 -2.40 -9.55 22.44
CA ALA A 292 -3.17 -9.85 23.65
C ALA A 292 -4.14 -11.03 23.49
N LYS A 293 -4.61 -11.33 22.26
CA LYS A 293 -5.41 -12.51 21.93
C LYS A 293 -4.99 -13.09 20.56
N PRO A 294 -4.94 -14.42 20.38
CA PRO A 294 -4.77 -15.02 19.05
C PRO A 294 -5.82 -14.47 18.06
N GLY A 295 -5.39 -14.06 16.87
CA GLY A 295 -6.28 -13.48 15.85
C GLY A 295 -6.64 -12.00 16.03
N ALA A 296 -6.28 -11.36 17.15
CA ALA A 296 -6.48 -9.92 17.31
C ALA A 296 -5.45 -9.11 16.48
N ASN A 297 -5.91 -7.94 16.01
CA ASN A 297 -5.06 -6.95 15.37
C ASN A 297 -4.20 -6.23 16.42
N PHE A 298 -3.01 -5.79 16.04
CA PHE A 298 -2.22 -4.89 16.88
C PHE A 298 -2.86 -3.50 16.95
N SER A 299 -2.66 -2.79 18.07
CA SER A 299 -3.20 -1.45 18.29
C SER A 299 -2.86 -0.52 17.12
N ILE A 300 -3.88 0.21 16.66
CA ILE A 300 -3.75 1.14 15.54
C ILE A 300 -2.67 2.18 15.85
N GLY A 301 -1.79 2.41 14.89
CA GLY A 301 -0.84 3.53 14.90
C GLY A 301 0.57 3.25 15.41
N ARG A 302 0.83 2.09 16.02
CA ARG A 302 2.17 1.63 16.42
C ARG A 302 2.54 0.35 15.67
N GLY A 303 2.29 0.33 14.36
CA GLY A 303 2.36 -0.84 13.49
C GLY A 303 3.67 -1.65 13.61
N LEU A 304 3.64 -2.87 13.09
CA LEU A 304 4.83 -3.72 13.02
C LEU A 304 5.62 -3.44 11.75
N GLY A 305 6.94 -3.66 11.83
CA GLY A 305 7.83 -3.46 10.71
C GLY A 305 9.06 -4.34 10.77
N VAL A 306 9.81 -4.30 9.68
CA VAL A 306 11.16 -4.83 9.57
C VAL A 306 12.09 -3.65 9.39
N VAL A 307 13.16 -3.57 10.20
CA VAL A 307 14.15 -2.49 10.14
C VAL A 307 15.54 -3.08 9.95
N VAL A 308 16.24 -2.62 8.92
CA VAL A 308 17.68 -2.81 8.76
C VAL A 308 18.38 -1.65 9.44
N THR A 309 19.28 -1.97 10.37
CA THR A 309 20.15 -1.02 11.05
C THR A 309 21.58 -1.25 10.59
N LEU A 310 22.26 -0.22 10.12
CA LEU A 310 23.67 -0.26 9.77
C LEU A 310 24.41 0.82 10.57
N SER A 311 25.43 0.42 11.31
CA SER A 311 26.26 1.31 12.14
C SER A 311 27.72 1.17 11.70
N PRO A 312 28.47 2.26 11.49
CA PRO A 312 29.87 2.18 11.13
C PRO A 312 30.66 1.59 12.30
N GLY A 313 31.61 0.71 11.99
CA GLY A 313 32.53 0.14 12.95
C GLY A 313 33.40 1.22 13.58
N ARG A 314 33.87 1.01 14.82
CA ARG A 314 34.87 1.89 15.43
C ARG A 314 36.08 1.94 14.51
N SER A 315 36.36 3.10 13.92
CA SER A 315 37.58 3.34 13.16
C SER A 315 38.79 2.84 13.96
N PRO A 316 39.53 1.81 13.52
CA PRO A 316 40.88 1.62 14.03
C PRO A 316 41.67 2.82 13.50
N ARG A 317 42.11 3.70 14.40
CA ARG A 317 43.04 4.82 14.12
C ARG A 317 44.30 4.36 13.35
N SER A 318 44.54 3.06 13.18
CA SER A 318 45.69 2.45 12.51
C SER A 318 45.65 2.42 10.97
N TRP A 319 44.52 2.66 10.30
CA TRP A 319 44.46 2.48 8.84
C TRP A 319 44.98 3.67 8.02
N LEU A 320 44.87 4.90 8.54
CA LEU A 320 45.42 6.10 7.88
C LEU A 320 46.96 6.20 7.99
N ALA A 321 47.57 5.53 8.97
CA ALA A 321 49.03 5.53 9.14
C ALA A 321 49.75 4.66 8.09
N LYS A 322 49.08 3.64 7.53
CA LYS A 322 49.69 2.73 6.53
C LYS A 322 49.58 3.19 5.08
N ARG A 323 48.82 4.25 4.77
CA ARG A 323 48.60 4.74 3.40
C ARG A 323 49.42 5.97 3.00
N ARG A 324 50.36 6.43 3.84
CA ARG A 324 51.36 7.43 3.40
C ARG A 324 52.44 6.86 2.46
N GLY A 325 52.40 5.55 2.12
CA GLY A 325 53.47 4.88 1.36
C GLY A 325 53.12 4.33 -0.02
N SER A 326 51.88 4.39 -0.52
CA SER A 326 51.59 3.86 -1.86
C SER A 326 50.57 4.71 -2.63
N ARG A 327 51.10 5.55 -3.53
CA ARG A 327 50.35 6.06 -4.68
C ARG A 327 50.08 4.88 -5.60
N LEU A 328 48.82 4.49 -5.76
CA LEU A 328 48.36 3.80 -6.97
C LEU A 328 47.36 4.72 -7.69
N PRO A 329 47.51 4.94 -9.00
CA PRO A 329 46.71 5.88 -9.74
C PRO A 329 45.35 5.24 -10.05
N ILE A 330 44.26 5.92 -9.69
CA ILE A 330 42.97 5.66 -10.34
C ILE A 330 42.94 6.60 -11.54
N SER A 331 43.29 6.01 -12.68
CA SER A 331 43.31 6.61 -14.00
C SER A 331 41.89 6.95 -14.49
N ARG A 332 41.86 7.98 -15.33
CA ARG A 332 40.80 8.35 -16.27
C ARG A 332 40.11 7.13 -16.91
N TRP A 333 38.79 7.19 -17.00
CA TRP A 333 38.02 6.37 -17.94
C TRP A 333 37.52 7.28 -19.09
N PHE A 334 38.14 7.16 -20.25
CA PHE A 334 37.50 7.35 -21.56
C PHE A 334 38.32 6.58 -22.61
N SER A 335 37.65 5.73 -23.41
CA SER A 335 38.07 5.42 -24.78
C SER A 335 36.91 4.80 -25.56
N ARG A 336 36.73 5.30 -26.79
CA ARG A 336 35.82 4.84 -27.85
C ARG A 336 36.63 4.05 -28.90
N ASP A 337 35.91 3.30 -29.75
CA ASP A 337 36.29 2.66 -31.04
C ASP A 337 37.02 1.31 -30.97
N GLY A 338 36.78 0.28 -31.80
CA GLY A 338 36.01 0.01 -33.04
C GLY A 338 36.57 -1.32 -33.60
N ARG A 339 35.87 -2.23 -34.31
CA ARG A 339 35.45 -2.17 -35.73
C ARG A 339 34.78 -3.51 -36.15
N SER A 340 33.92 -3.47 -37.17
CA SER A 340 33.95 -4.40 -38.31
C SER A 340 33.19 -3.83 -39.51
N THR A 341 33.76 -4.07 -40.68
CA THR A 341 33.45 -3.60 -42.04
C THR A 341 32.16 -4.17 -42.67
N LYS A 342 31.59 -3.43 -43.63
CA LYS A 342 31.03 -3.97 -44.89
C LYS A 342 31.33 -3.00 -46.03
N THR A 343 31.95 -3.52 -47.09
CA THR A 343 31.77 -3.10 -48.49
C THR A 343 30.40 -3.53 -49.00
#